data_AF-A0A2I1FJI4-F1
#
_entry.id   AF-A0A2I1FJI4-F1
#
_cell.length_a   1.000
_cell.length_b   1.000
_cell.length_c   1.000
_cell.angle_alpha   90.00
_cell.angle_beta   90.00
_cell.angle_gamma   90.00
#
_symmetry.space_group_name_H-M   'P 1'
#
loop_
_entity.id
_entity.type
_entity.pdbx_description
1 polymer ?
#
loop_
_entity_poly.entity_id
_entity_poly.type
_entity_poly.pdbx_seq_one_letter_code
_entity_poly.pdbx_strand_id
1 'polypeptide(L)'
;MIRIYHFNIKLVKIKAHSNNENNKKVDKLAKLGMEKETLIIEDTLLLHNSTICWQDMPVKYNPILIIKGIKNAQFIDEFLGLNRNEIYKQPELLELIDWKISLKLNCIDQHNTLFENHFLQLFRIKICCNELPTCVNLKKWKLDIYDESWKCNFCSIEEHLWRCDKIQNVMQYIVKGFKLFLVNIIFEISKNDLDRHQVECKVEELDMWDLNSLYDFTFLLKNQLSHQLVDLLKLYIITNTKVLEKILKLIISKIILDFKILIWEYRNEL
;
A
#
# COMPACT_ATOMS: atom_id res chain seq x y z
N MET A 1 21.07 -24.37 12.71
CA MET A 1 20.22 -24.60 13.89
C MET A 1 19.20 -23.48 13.89
N ILE A 2 17.91 -23.80 13.85
CA ILE A 2 16.85 -22.80 13.68
C ILE A 2 16.09 -22.71 15.00
N ARG A 3 15.90 -21.50 15.53
CA ARG A 3 15.17 -21.27 16.78
C ARG A 3 13.77 -20.76 16.45
N ILE A 4 12.76 -21.56 16.75
CA ILE A 4 11.35 -21.23 16.51
C ILE A 4 10.58 -21.47 17.81
N TYR A 5 9.85 -20.47 18.30
CA TYR A 5 9.04 -20.54 19.54
C TYR A 5 9.77 -21.23 20.72
N HIS A 6 11.02 -20.83 20.99
CA HIS A 6 11.88 -21.39 22.05
C HIS A 6 12.40 -22.82 21.82
N PHE A 7 12.07 -23.48 20.71
CA PHE A 7 12.66 -24.76 20.33
C PHE A 7 13.91 -24.56 19.48
N ASN A 8 14.98 -25.28 19.81
CA ASN A 8 16.17 -25.38 18.97
C ASN A 8 16.02 -26.59 18.04
N ILE A 9 15.75 -26.32 16.77
CA ILE A 9 15.50 -27.36 15.76
C ILE A 9 16.77 -27.56 14.94
N LYS A 10 17.15 -28.83 14.77
CA LYS A 10 18.22 -29.27 13.87
C LYS A 10 17.60 -30.09 12.74
N LEU A 11 17.65 -29.56 11.53
CA LEU A 11 17.26 -30.29 10.32
C LEU A 11 18.39 -31.23 9.93
N VAL A 12 18.08 -32.52 9.81
CA VAL A 12 19.03 -33.56 9.41
C VAL A 12 18.45 -34.32 8.24
N LYS A 13 19.14 -34.26 7.09
CA LYS A 13 18.79 -35.05 5.92
C LYS A 13 19.30 -36.48 6.11
N ILE A 14 18.40 -37.45 6.07
CA ILE A 14 18.74 -38.87 6.16
C ILE A 14 18.84 -39.44 4.75
N LYS A 15 19.89 -40.21 4.46
CA LYS A 15 20.04 -40.90 3.17
C LYS A 15 18.98 -41.99 3.04
N ALA A 16 18.33 -42.08 1.88
CA ALA A 16 17.38 -43.14 1.57
C ALA A 16 18.01 -44.52 1.80
N HIS A 17 17.22 -45.45 2.35
CA HIS A 17 17.65 -46.81 2.70
C HIS A 17 18.85 -46.90 3.67
N SER A 18 19.21 -45.82 4.36
CA SER A 18 20.11 -45.92 5.51
C SER A 18 19.49 -46.78 6.61
N ASN A 19 20.32 -47.44 7.42
CA ASN A 19 19.87 -48.39 8.44
C ASN A 19 19.27 -47.68 9.68
N ASN A 20 18.60 -46.54 9.50
CA ASN A 20 17.95 -45.78 10.57
C ASN A 20 16.52 -46.31 10.80
N GLU A 21 16.28 -46.89 11.97
CA GLU A 21 15.01 -47.51 12.33
C GLU A 21 13.83 -46.52 12.38
N ASN A 22 14.05 -45.32 12.90
CA ASN A 22 13.01 -44.29 12.97
C ASN A 22 12.56 -43.85 11.58
N ASN A 23 13.50 -43.67 10.65
CA ASN A 23 13.19 -43.34 9.26
C ASN A 23 12.41 -44.47 8.57
N LYS A 24 12.78 -45.74 8.82
CA LYS A 24 12.02 -46.91 8.32
C LYS A 24 10.60 -46.97 8.90
N LYS A 25 10.44 -46.65 10.18
CA LYS A 25 9.12 -46.61 10.85
C LYS A 25 8.23 -45.52 10.25
N VAL A 26 8.76 -44.33 10.02
CA VAL A 26 8.04 -43.23 9.36
C VAL A 26 7.65 -43.60 7.93
N ASP A 27 8.55 -44.20 7.15
CA ASP A 27 8.26 -44.66 5.79
C ASP A 27 7.15 -45.73 5.76
N LYS A 28 7.17 -46.68 6.70
CA LYS A 28 6.11 -47.69 6.87
C LYS A 28 4.77 -47.04 7.24
N LEU A 29 4.77 -46.07 8.17
CA LEU A 29 3.55 -45.35 8.57
C LEU A 29 2.99 -44.50 7.43
N ALA A 30 3.85 -43.86 6.63
CA ALA A 30 3.44 -43.10 5.45
C ALA A 30 2.77 -44.01 4.41
N LYS A 31 3.34 -45.19 4.13
CA LYS A 31 2.75 -46.20 3.24
C LYS A 31 1.41 -46.72 3.74
N LEU A 32 1.29 -47.01 5.03
CA LEU A 32 0.00 -47.37 5.64
C LEU A 32 -1.04 -46.25 5.54
N GLY A 33 -0.60 -44.99 5.56
CA GLY A 33 -1.47 -43.83 5.34
C GLY A 33 -1.99 -43.72 3.91
N MET A 34 -1.22 -44.19 2.91
CA MET A 34 -1.66 -44.21 1.52
C MET A 34 -2.76 -45.24 1.24
N GLU A 35 -2.82 -46.32 2.03
CA GLU A 35 -3.83 -47.38 1.89
C GLU A 35 -5.13 -47.07 2.65
N LYS A 36 -5.14 -46.04 3.50
CA LYS A 36 -6.36 -45.60 4.18
C LYS A 36 -7.25 -44.82 3.21
N GLU A 37 -8.57 -44.96 3.39
CA GLU A 37 -9.56 -44.14 2.67
C GLU A 37 -9.23 -42.66 2.84
N THR A 38 -8.94 -42.02 1.71
CA THR A 38 -8.90 -40.56 1.62
C THR A 38 -10.29 -40.05 1.94
N LEU A 39 -10.39 -38.97 2.74
CA LEU A 39 -11.63 -38.21 2.85
C LEU A 39 -11.97 -37.66 1.46
N ILE A 40 -12.85 -38.36 0.74
CA ILE A 40 -13.45 -37.87 -0.49
C ILE A 40 -14.58 -36.94 -0.05
N ILE A 41 -14.37 -35.64 -0.20
CA ILE A 41 -15.47 -34.68 -0.11
C ILE A 41 -16.30 -34.91 -1.37
N GLU A 42 -17.48 -35.51 -1.23
CA GLU A 42 -18.38 -35.68 -2.37
C GLU A 42 -18.85 -34.31 -2.86
N ASP A 43 -18.64 -34.03 -4.16
CA ASP A 43 -19.12 -32.83 -4.84
C ASP A 43 -20.67 -32.72 -4.85
N THR A 44 -21.38 -33.75 -4.38
CA THR A 44 -22.84 -33.73 -4.19
C THR A 44 -23.28 -32.60 -3.25
N LEU A 45 -22.45 -32.20 -2.29
CA LEU A 45 -22.68 -31.03 -1.45
C LEU A 45 -22.61 -29.70 -2.22
N LEU A 46 -21.89 -29.64 -3.35
CA LEU A 46 -21.83 -28.48 -4.24
C LEU A 46 -23.05 -28.38 -5.17
N LEU A 47 -23.83 -29.45 -5.32
CA LEU A 47 -25.05 -29.48 -6.13
C LEU A 47 -26.28 -28.92 -5.39
N HIS A 48 -26.18 -28.69 -4.08
CA HIS A 48 -27.25 -28.04 -3.33
C HIS A 48 -27.35 -26.55 -3.69
N ASN A 49 -28.32 -26.22 -4.55
CA ASN A 49 -28.76 -24.85 -4.83
C ASN A 49 -29.40 -24.23 -3.58
N SER A 50 -28.56 -23.87 -2.62
CA SER A 50 -28.94 -23.17 -1.40
C SER A 50 -29.13 -21.69 -1.73
N THR A 51 -30.31 -21.14 -1.49
CA THR A 51 -30.52 -19.70 -1.61
C THR A 51 -30.00 -19.03 -0.35
N ILE A 52 -29.01 -18.14 -0.47
CA ILE A 52 -28.54 -17.36 0.67
C ILE A 52 -29.65 -16.38 1.07
N CYS A 53 -30.00 -16.36 2.36
CA CYS A 53 -30.94 -15.39 2.93
C CYS A 53 -30.20 -14.42 3.86
N TRP A 54 -30.63 -13.15 3.86
CA TRP A 54 -30.22 -12.14 4.84
C TRP A 54 -31.48 -11.65 5.55
N GLN A 55 -31.54 -11.83 6.89
CA GLN A 55 -32.74 -11.54 7.68
C GLN A 55 -34.01 -12.15 7.07
N ASP A 56 -33.96 -13.45 6.76
CA ASP A 56 -35.03 -14.23 6.12
C ASP A 56 -35.46 -13.77 4.71
N MET A 57 -34.76 -12.80 4.11
CA MET A 57 -34.98 -12.39 2.74
C MET A 57 -33.99 -13.07 1.78
N PRO A 58 -34.47 -13.75 0.72
CA PRO A 58 -33.60 -14.38 -0.25
C PRO A 58 -32.80 -13.32 -1.02
N VAL A 59 -31.49 -13.53 -1.07
CA VAL A 59 -30.58 -12.58 -1.69
C VAL A 59 -30.59 -12.79 -3.21
N LYS A 60 -31.08 -11.78 -3.94
CA LYS A 60 -31.26 -11.84 -5.41
C LYS A 60 -29.96 -11.76 -6.21
N TYR A 61 -28.90 -11.25 -5.60
CA TYR A 61 -27.60 -11.05 -6.27
C TYR A 61 -26.70 -12.26 -6.11
N ASN A 62 -25.66 -12.35 -6.95
CA ASN A 62 -24.68 -13.43 -6.89
C ASN A 62 -24.09 -13.56 -5.47
N PRO A 63 -24.30 -14.70 -4.78
CA PRO A 63 -23.81 -14.94 -3.42
C PRO A 63 -22.31 -14.68 -3.21
N ILE A 64 -21.48 -15.06 -4.17
CA ILE A 64 -20.02 -14.93 -4.09
C ILE A 64 -19.62 -13.46 -4.09
N LEU A 65 -20.25 -12.65 -4.94
CA LEU A 65 -19.96 -11.22 -5.02
C LEU A 65 -20.35 -10.49 -3.73
N ILE A 66 -21.43 -10.93 -3.09
CA ILE A 66 -21.90 -10.37 -1.81
C ILE A 66 -20.97 -10.75 -0.68
N ILE A 67 -20.63 -12.02 -0.54
CA ILE A 67 -19.69 -12.49 0.48
C ILE A 67 -18.35 -11.75 0.32
N LYS A 68 -17.86 -11.60 -0.92
CA LYS A 68 -16.66 -10.82 -1.22
C LYS A 68 -16.82 -9.34 -0.84
N GLY A 69 -17.97 -8.73 -1.15
CA GLY A 69 -18.27 -7.34 -0.79
C GLY A 69 -18.29 -7.13 0.73
N ILE A 70 -18.95 -8.00 1.48
CA ILE A 70 -19.00 -7.98 2.95
C ILE A 70 -17.59 -8.11 3.52
N LYS A 71 -16.80 -9.08 3.03
CA LYS A 71 -15.42 -9.28 3.50
C LYS A 71 -14.53 -8.07 3.21
N ASN A 72 -14.67 -7.46 2.03
CA ASN A 72 -13.94 -6.23 1.71
C ASN A 72 -14.34 -5.08 2.63
N ALA A 73 -15.64 -4.92 2.92
CA ALA A 73 -16.12 -3.88 3.82
C ALA A 73 -15.59 -4.08 5.25
N GLN A 74 -15.63 -5.30 5.77
CA GLN A 74 -15.05 -5.66 7.08
C GLN A 74 -13.56 -5.33 7.14
N PHE A 75 -12.80 -5.72 6.11
CA PHE A 75 -11.37 -5.42 6.05
C PHE A 75 -11.06 -3.92 6.01
N ILE A 76 -11.85 -3.14 5.25
CA ILE A 76 -11.69 -1.68 5.19
C ILE A 76 -12.00 -1.06 6.55
N ASP A 77 -13.08 -1.49 7.21
CA ASP A 77 -13.47 -1.01 8.55
C ASP A 77 -12.39 -1.30 9.59
N GLU A 78 -11.90 -2.54 9.64
CA GLU A 78 -10.77 -2.94 10.49
C GLU A 78 -9.51 -2.13 10.20
N PHE A 79 -9.19 -1.90 8.93
CA PHE A 79 -8.04 -1.09 8.53
C PHE A 79 -8.20 0.37 8.97
N LEU A 80 -9.35 1.00 8.71
CA LEU A 80 -9.61 2.38 9.11
C LEU A 80 -9.67 2.55 10.63
N GLY A 81 -10.08 1.51 11.36
CA GLY A 81 -10.12 1.48 12.83
C GLY A 81 -8.76 1.44 13.52
N LEU A 82 -7.65 1.29 12.79
CA LEU A 82 -6.31 1.27 13.38
C LEU A 82 -5.89 2.67 13.87
N ASN A 83 -5.22 2.76 15.02
CA ASN A 83 -4.72 4.04 15.58
C ASN A 83 -3.79 4.82 14.65
N ARG A 84 -3.15 4.18 13.67
CA ARG A 84 -2.32 4.86 12.66
C ARG A 84 -3.14 5.57 11.57
N ASN A 85 -4.42 5.25 11.50
CA ASN A 85 -5.39 5.68 10.51
C ASN A 85 -6.44 6.63 11.13
N GLU A 86 -6.19 7.14 12.35
CA GLU A 86 -7.06 8.10 13.05
C GLU A 86 -7.44 9.31 12.20
N ILE A 87 -6.54 9.74 11.30
CA ILE A 87 -6.80 10.87 10.40
C ILE A 87 -8.05 10.65 9.52
N TYR A 88 -8.36 9.40 9.15
CA TYR A 88 -9.53 9.06 8.35
C TYR A 88 -10.84 8.98 9.15
N LYS A 89 -10.81 9.21 10.47
CA LYS A 89 -12.04 9.35 11.26
C LYS A 89 -12.76 10.67 10.98
N GLN A 90 -12.07 11.64 10.35
CA GLN A 90 -12.61 12.93 9.97
C GLN A 90 -13.42 12.77 8.67
N PRO A 91 -14.76 12.94 8.70
CA PRO A 91 -15.60 12.78 7.52
C PRO A 91 -15.22 13.72 6.38
N GLU A 92 -14.81 14.94 6.72
CA GLU A 92 -14.44 15.97 5.74
C GLU A 92 -13.23 15.54 4.90
N LEU A 93 -12.28 14.81 5.50
CA LEU A 93 -11.14 14.27 4.76
C LEU A 93 -11.55 13.13 3.82
N LEU A 94 -12.47 12.27 4.26
CA LEU A 94 -12.96 11.16 3.44
C LEU A 94 -13.64 11.67 2.17
N GLU A 95 -14.34 12.79 2.24
CA GLU A 95 -15.02 13.44 1.11
C GLU A 95 -14.05 14.08 0.10
N LEU A 96 -12.84 14.45 0.53
CA LEU A 96 -11.84 15.02 -0.37
C LEU A 96 -11.14 13.97 -1.25
N ILE A 97 -11.11 12.72 -0.80
CA ILE A 97 -10.37 11.62 -1.44
C ILE A 97 -11.26 10.86 -2.43
N ASP A 98 -10.82 10.75 -3.68
CA ASP A 98 -11.41 9.83 -4.66
C ASP A 98 -11.00 8.39 -4.33
N TRP A 99 -11.73 7.74 -3.42
CA TRP A 99 -11.46 6.37 -2.99
C TRP A 99 -11.56 5.36 -4.13
N LYS A 100 -12.45 5.61 -5.10
CA LYS A 100 -12.66 4.69 -6.23
C LYS A 100 -11.40 4.59 -7.08
N ILE A 101 -10.75 5.71 -7.37
CA ILE A 101 -9.49 5.72 -8.12
C ILE A 101 -8.31 5.34 -7.22
N SER A 102 -8.25 5.87 -6.00
CA SER A 102 -7.16 5.59 -5.05
C SER A 102 -7.01 4.08 -4.78
N LEU A 103 -8.13 3.37 -4.54
CA LEU A 103 -8.11 1.92 -4.31
C LEU A 103 -7.70 1.12 -5.55
N LYS A 104 -8.06 1.58 -6.75
CA LYS A 104 -7.60 0.94 -8.00
C LYS A 104 -6.10 1.04 -8.20
N LEU A 105 -5.47 2.12 -7.73
CA LEU A 105 -4.03 2.31 -7.82
C LEU A 105 -3.26 1.42 -6.82
N ASN A 106 -3.91 1.02 -5.73
CA ASN A 106 -3.35 0.09 -4.75
C ASN A 106 -3.32 -1.38 -5.23
N CYS A 107 -3.86 -1.69 -6.41
CA CYS A 107 -3.77 -3.04 -6.98
C CYS A 107 -2.31 -3.36 -7.35
N ILE A 108 -1.71 -4.29 -6.59
CA ILE A 108 -0.38 -4.83 -6.86
C ILE A 108 -0.47 -5.73 -8.10
N ASP A 109 0.30 -5.38 -9.13
CA ASP A 109 0.45 -6.22 -10.31
C ASP A 109 1.38 -7.39 -9.97
N GLN A 110 0.81 -8.57 -9.70
CA GLN A 110 1.55 -9.77 -9.28
C GLN A 110 2.52 -10.28 -10.36
N HIS A 111 2.43 -9.75 -11.58
CA HIS A 111 3.21 -10.20 -12.73
C HIS A 111 4.55 -9.47 -12.89
N ASN A 112 4.81 -8.39 -12.15
CA ASN A 112 6.08 -7.68 -12.19
C ASN A 112 7.09 -8.28 -11.19
N THR A 113 8.00 -9.12 -11.69
CA THR A 113 8.93 -9.94 -10.89
C THR A 113 10.33 -9.35 -10.68
N LEU A 114 10.61 -8.14 -11.19
CA LEU A 114 11.91 -7.51 -10.97
C LEU A 114 12.12 -7.15 -9.50
N PHE A 115 13.28 -7.50 -8.96
CA PHE A 115 13.63 -7.31 -7.55
C PHE A 115 13.58 -5.84 -7.11
N GLU A 116 13.97 -4.91 -7.98
CA GLU A 116 13.90 -3.46 -7.75
C GLU A 116 12.44 -2.97 -7.58
N ASN A 117 11.52 -3.52 -8.39
CA ASN A 117 10.09 -3.22 -8.28
C ASN A 117 9.52 -3.69 -6.94
N HIS A 118 10.00 -4.82 -6.43
CA HIS A 118 9.61 -5.33 -5.11
C HIS A 118 10.04 -4.39 -3.97
N PHE A 119 11.26 -3.83 -3.99
CA PHE A 119 11.68 -2.87 -2.96
C PHE A 119 10.90 -1.56 -3.00
N LEU A 120 10.68 -1.00 -4.19
CA LEU A 120 9.86 0.20 -4.33
C LEU A 120 8.43 -0.06 -3.85
N GLN A 121 7.92 -1.26 -4.08
CA GLN A 121 6.60 -1.68 -3.61
C GLN A 121 6.54 -1.83 -2.08
N LEU A 122 7.55 -2.42 -1.45
CA LEU A 122 7.64 -2.47 0.01
C LEU A 122 7.76 -1.07 0.62
N PHE A 123 8.55 -0.19 -0.01
CA PHE A 123 8.69 1.19 0.42
C PHE A 123 7.36 1.95 0.34
N ARG A 124 6.62 1.77 -0.76
CA ARG A 124 5.24 2.24 -0.94
C ARG A 124 4.30 1.82 0.19
N ILE A 125 4.27 0.53 0.49
CA ILE A 125 3.40 -0.01 1.55
C ILE A 125 3.79 0.60 2.90
N LYS A 126 5.10 0.72 3.18
CA LYS A 126 5.59 1.35 4.42
C LYS A 126 5.16 2.81 4.51
N ILE A 127 5.22 3.59 3.43
CA ILE A 127 4.74 4.97 3.43
C ILE A 127 3.23 5.03 3.68
N CYS A 128 2.45 4.25 2.93
CA CYS A 128 0.99 4.19 3.03
C CYS A 128 0.54 3.84 4.46
N CYS A 129 1.24 2.92 5.12
CA CYS A 129 0.93 2.46 6.48
C CYS A 129 1.64 3.26 7.60
N ASN A 130 2.39 4.33 7.28
CA ASN A 130 3.25 5.04 8.23
C ASN A 130 4.25 4.12 8.99
N GLU A 131 4.77 3.08 8.34
CA GLU A 131 5.69 2.06 8.88
C GLU A 131 7.14 2.24 8.37
N LEU A 132 7.54 3.45 7.98
CA LEU A 132 8.96 3.73 7.74
C LEU A 132 9.74 3.62 9.07
N PRO A 133 11.03 3.23 9.07
CA PRO A 133 11.88 3.16 10.27
C PRO A 133 12.27 4.57 10.73
N THR A 134 11.24 5.23 11.23
CA THR A 134 11.13 6.56 11.78
C THR A 134 11.54 6.47 13.27
N CYS A 135 12.10 7.50 13.90
CA CYS A 135 12.52 7.45 15.32
C CYS A 135 11.38 6.97 16.25
N VAL A 136 10.16 7.44 16.02
CA VAL A 136 8.94 7.01 16.72
C VAL A 136 8.66 5.53 16.48
N ASN A 137 8.78 5.05 15.25
CA ASN A 137 8.55 3.64 14.94
C ASN A 137 9.67 2.73 15.47
N LEU A 138 10.93 3.18 15.41
CA LEU A 138 12.08 2.46 15.95
C LEU A 138 11.95 2.31 17.47
N LYS A 139 11.55 3.36 18.19
CA LYS A 139 11.21 3.29 19.62
C LYS A 139 10.12 2.24 19.87
N LYS A 140 9.02 2.26 19.11
CA LYS A 140 7.94 1.27 19.25
C LYS A 140 8.40 -0.17 19.01
N TRP A 141 9.27 -0.39 18.03
CA TRP A 141 9.70 -1.73 17.64
C TRP A 141 10.82 -2.30 18.52
N LYS A 142 11.70 -1.44 19.04
CA LYS A 142 12.89 -1.82 19.81
C LYS A 142 13.23 -0.81 20.91
N LEU A 143 12.42 -0.82 21.96
CA LEU A 143 12.62 -0.03 23.18
C LEU A 143 13.95 -0.33 23.88
N ASP A 144 14.54 -1.50 23.65
CA ASP A 144 15.82 -1.94 24.20
C ASP A 144 17.02 -1.23 23.57
N ILE A 145 16.88 -0.74 22.34
CA ILE A 145 17.95 -0.07 21.58
C ILE A 145 17.71 1.44 21.46
N TYR A 146 16.45 1.84 21.27
CA TYR A 146 16.07 3.23 21.02
C TYR A 146 15.29 3.79 22.21
N ASP A 147 15.97 4.55 23.07
CA ASP A 147 15.37 5.20 24.23
C ASP A 147 14.70 6.55 23.89
N GLU A 148 14.12 7.21 24.90
CA GLU A 148 13.45 8.50 24.72
C GLU A 148 14.38 9.62 24.23
N SER A 149 15.69 9.48 24.45
CA SER A 149 16.70 10.48 24.03
C SER A 149 16.92 10.48 22.51
N TRP A 150 16.53 9.42 21.79
CA TRP A 150 16.59 9.37 20.34
C TRP A 150 15.58 10.35 19.73
N LYS A 151 16.08 11.34 19.01
CA LYS A 151 15.27 12.35 18.32
C LYS A 151 15.58 12.35 16.83
N CYS A 152 14.83 13.13 16.06
CA CYS A 152 15.10 13.26 14.64
C CYS A 152 16.56 13.72 14.38
N ASN A 153 17.29 13.03 13.50
CA ASN A 153 18.69 13.34 13.15
C ASN A 153 18.87 14.77 12.61
N PHE A 154 17.82 15.36 12.04
CA PHE A 154 17.91 16.69 11.43
C PHE A 154 17.64 17.85 12.39
N CYS A 155 16.60 17.75 13.19
CA CYS A 155 16.05 18.87 13.96
C CYS A 155 15.95 18.59 15.45
N SER A 156 16.34 17.39 15.90
CA SER A 156 16.43 17.03 17.31
C SER A 156 15.14 17.26 18.12
N ILE A 157 13.97 17.16 17.47
CA ILE A 157 12.62 17.16 18.07
C ILE A 157 11.95 15.80 17.78
N GLU A 158 10.85 15.50 18.47
CA GLU A 158 9.95 14.40 18.13
C GLU A 158 9.44 14.49 16.69
N GLU A 159 9.09 13.34 16.13
CA GLU A 159 9.20 13.11 14.70
C GLU A 159 8.11 13.75 13.83
N HIS A 160 8.55 14.31 12.72
CA HIS A 160 7.74 15.09 11.80
C HIS A 160 8.35 15.03 10.39
N LEU A 161 8.61 13.83 9.88
CA LEU A 161 9.34 13.58 8.60
C LEU A 161 8.95 14.55 7.47
N TRP A 162 7.65 14.80 7.32
CA TRP A 162 7.07 15.68 6.30
C TRP A 162 7.15 17.18 6.61
N ARG A 163 7.22 17.53 7.90
CA ARG A 163 7.18 18.90 8.40
C ARG A 163 8.52 19.35 8.96
N CYS A 164 9.59 18.58 8.71
CA CYS A 164 10.92 18.86 9.25
C CYS A 164 11.46 20.19 8.74
N ASP A 165 11.71 21.13 9.66
CA ASP A 165 12.21 22.48 9.34
C ASP A 165 13.46 22.41 8.44
N LYS A 166 14.35 21.44 8.70
CA LYS A 166 15.57 21.23 7.92
C LYS A 166 15.33 20.65 6.52
N ILE A 167 14.21 19.96 6.32
CA ILE A 167 13.82 19.36 5.03
C ILE A 167 12.81 20.26 4.30
N GLN A 168 12.28 21.31 4.94
CA GLN A 168 11.26 22.18 4.37
C GLN A 168 11.66 22.78 3.02
N ASN A 169 12.93 23.19 2.87
CA ASN A 169 13.46 23.67 1.58
C ASN A 169 13.46 22.57 0.49
N VAL A 170 13.77 21.33 0.88
CA VAL A 170 13.73 20.17 -0.02
C VAL A 170 12.27 19.84 -0.39
N MET A 171 11.34 19.92 0.57
CA MET A 171 9.91 19.74 0.30
C MET A 171 9.39 20.80 -0.66
N GLN A 172 9.74 22.08 -0.48
CA GLN A 172 9.38 23.15 -1.42
C GLN A 172 9.96 22.90 -2.81
N TYR A 173 11.20 22.40 -2.89
CA TYR A 173 11.83 22.01 -4.15
C TYR A 173 11.07 20.85 -4.84
N ILE A 174 10.71 19.81 -4.09
CA ILE A 174 9.91 18.68 -4.60
C ILE A 174 8.55 19.16 -5.10
N VAL A 175 7.84 19.96 -4.30
CA VAL A 175 6.52 20.51 -4.68
C VAL A 175 6.62 21.34 -5.95
N LYS A 176 7.62 22.24 -6.06
CA LYS A 176 7.85 23.04 -7.27
C LYS A 176 8.16 22.17 -8.49
N GLY A 177 9.05 21.18 -8.34
CA GLY A 177 9.39 20.24 -9.40
C GLY A 177 8.17 19.40 -9.83
N PHE A 178 7.33 19.03 -8.87
CA PHE A 178 6.13 18.25 -9.12
C PHE A 178 5.03 19.05 -9.84
N LYS A 179 4.80 20.32 -9.46
CA LYS A 179 3.90 21.23 -10.19
C LYS A 179 4.31 21.33 -11.66
N LEU A 180 5.60 21.57 -11.92
CA LEU A 180 6.15 21.62 -13.28
C LEU A 180 5.96 20.29 -14.04
N PHE A 181 6.18 19.17 -13.36
CA PHE A 181 5.98 17.85 -13.93
C PHE A 181 4.50 17.58 -14.28
N LEU A 182 3.55 17.97 -13.44
CA LEU A 182 2.12 17.86 -13.74
C LEU A 182 1.74 18.66 -14.99
N VAL A 183 2.19 19.92 -15.08
CA VAL A 183 1.98 20.77 -16.25
C VAL A 183 2.55 20.09 -17.49
N ASN A 184 3.81 19.65 -17.46
CA ASN A 184 4.46 19.02 -18.61
C ASN A 184 3.73 17.73 -19.05
N ILE A 185 3.29 16.87 -18.11
CA ILE A 185 2.52 15.67 -18.44
C ILE A 185 1.18 16.01 -19.09
N ILE A 186 0.48 17.02 -18.57
CA ILE A 186 -0.78 17.47 -19.15
C ILE A 186 -0.54 17.94 -20.59
N PHE A 187 0.51 18.72 -20.82
CA PHE A 187 0.90 19.20 -22.15
C PHE A 187 1.27 18.10 -23.14
N GLU A 188 2.13 17.17 -22.73
CA GLU A 188 2.59 16.08 -23.59
C GLU A 188 1.43 15.18 -24.06
N ILE A 189 0.38 15.09 -23.25
CA ILE A 189 -0.74 14.18 -23.49
C ILE A 189 -1.92 14.91 -24.15
N SER A 190 -2.16 16.17 -23.79
CA SER A 190 -3.16 17.00 -24.45
C SER A 190 -2.64 17.36 -25.84
N LYS A 191 -3.09 16.65 -26.87
CA LYS A 191 -2.70 16.87 -28.27
C LYS A 191 -3.26 18.17 -28.89
N ASN A 192 -3.73 19.10 -28.07
CA ASN A 192 -4.41 20.34 -28.47
C ASN A 192 -3.55 21.56 -28.12
N ASP A 193 -3.84 22.71 -28.75
CA ASP A 193 -3.31 24.04 -28.40
C ASP A 193 -3.81 24.48 -27.00
N LEU A 194 -3.34 23.84 -25.94
CA LEU A 194 -3.57 24.28 -24.57
C LEU A 194 -2.72 25.52 -24.29
N ASP A 195 -3.31 26.52 -23.64
CA ASP A 195 -2.54 27.62 -23.06
C ASP A 195 -1.77 27.12 -21.83
N ARG A 196 -0.44 27.19 -21.89
CA ARG A 196 0.44 26.75 -20.80
C ARG A 196 0.21 27.51 -19.52
N HIS A 197 -0.05 28.80 -19.65
CA HIS A 197 -0.31 29.63 -18.49
C HIS A 197 -1.61 29.21 -17.78
N GLN A 198 -2.65 28.84 -18.54
CA GLN A 198 -3.91 28.39 -17.97
C GLN A 198 -3.75 27.08 -17.17
N VAL A 199 -2.99 26.12 -17.69
CA VAL A 199 -2.71 24.86 -16.97
C VAL A 199 -1.89 25.12 -15.72
N GLU A 200 -0.87 25.97 -15.82
CA GLU A 200 -0.06 26.37 -14.66
C GLU A 200 -0.95 26.97 -13.57
N CYS A 201 -1.82 27.94 -13.88
CA CYS A 201 -2.77 28.50 -12.92
C CYS A 201 -3.66 27.43 -12.28
N LYS A 202 -4.20 26.51 -13.07
CA LYS A 202 -5.08 25.44 -12.56
C LYS A 202 -4.36 24.43 -11.67
N VAL A 203 -3.08 24.17 -11.93
CA VAL A 203 -2.24 23.35 -11.04
C VAL A 203 -1.97 24.10 -9.73
N GLU A 204 -1.74 25.41 -9.77
CA GLU A 204 -1.48 26.21 -8.56
C GLU A 204 -2.71 26.41 -7.68
N GLU A 205 -3.91 26.35 -8.26
CA GLU A 205 -5.19 26.40 -7.56
C GLU A 205 -5.52 25.12 -6.76
N LEU A 206 -4.73 24.03 -6.87
CA LEU A 206 -4.98 22.82 -6.09
C LEU A 206 -4.70 23.08 -4.59
N ASP A 207 -5.66 22.70 -3.73
CA ASP A 207 -5.58 22.97 -2.28
C ASP A 207 -4.49 22.16 -1.54
N MET A 208 -3.91 21.17 -2.22
CA MET A 208 -2.97 20.21 -1.63
C MET A 208 -1.56 20.74 -1.38
N TRP A 209 -1.24 21.97 -1.80
CA TRP A 209 0.11 22.51 -1.68
C TRP A 209 0.45 23.01 -0.27
N ASP A 210 -0.55 23.34 0.55
CA ASP A 210 -0.35 23.70 1.94
C ASP A 210 -0.26 22.43 2.82
N LEU A 211 0.84 22.25 3.55
CA LEU A 211 1.05 21.10 4.45
C LEU A 211 0.22 21.18 5.74
N ASN A 212 -0.46 22.30 5.98
CA ASN A 212 -1.37 22.48 7.10
C ASN A 212 -2.83 22.23 6.73
N SER A 213 -3.13 22.01 5.44
CA SER A 213 -4.49 21.72 5.00
C SER A 213 -4.92 20.31 5.47
N LEU A 214 -6.23 20.09 5.45
CA LEU A 214 -6.82 18.80 5.81
C LEU A 214 -6.33 17.67 4.89
N TYR A 215 -6.22 17.97 3.60
CA TYR A 215 -5.64 17.10 2.58
C TYR A 215 -4.45 17.82 1.96
N ASP A 216 -3.25 17.30 2.18
CA ASP A 216 -2.00 17.85 1.64
C ASP A 216 -1.35 16.91 0.61
N PHE A 217 -0.26 17.39 -0.01
CA PHE A 217 0.53 16.66 -0.99
C PHE A 217 1.05 15.29 -0.49
N THR A 218 1.24 15.11 0.82
CA THR A 218 1.76 13.85 1.38
C THR A 218 0.77 12.69 1.23
N PHE A 219 -0.52 12.97 1.05
CA PHE A 219 -1.53 11.94 0.76
C PHE A 219 -1.29 11.25 -0.58
N LEU A 220 -0.69 11.94 -1.57
CA LEU A 220 -0.30 11.31 -2.83
C LEU A 220 0.72 10.18 -2.60
N LEU A 221 1.64 10.35 -1.66
CA LEU A 221 2.63 9.32 -1.33
C LEU A 221 1.98 8.06 -0.71
N LYS A 222 0.77 8.20 -0.18
CA LYS A 222 -0.07 7.10 0.33
C LYS A 222 -1.04 6.54 -0.72
N ASN A 223 -0.89 6.95 -1.99
CA ASN A 223 -1.79 6.65 -3.11
C ASN A 223 -3.23 7.15 -2.91
N GLN A 224 -3.43 8.17 -2.10
CA GLN A 224 -4.73 8.80 -1.87
C GLN A 224 -4.79 10.04 -2.72
N LEU A 225 -5.69 10.03 -3.71
CA LEU A 225 -5.86 11.10 -4.67
C LEU A 225 -7.06 11.96 -4.28
N SER A 226 -6.91 13.29 -4.37
CA SER A 226 -8.05 14.18 -4.22
C SER A 226 -8.96 14.18 -5.45
N HIS A 227 -10.24 14.45 -5.23
CA HIS A 227 -11.19 14.70 -6.31
C HIS A 227 -10.71 15.84 -7.23
N GLN A 228 -10.17 16.93 -6.67
CA GLN A 228 -9.64 18.06 -7.43
C GLN A 228 -8.54 17.65 -8.43
N LEU A 229 -7.54 16.88 -7.99
CA LEU A 229 -6.46 16.43 -8.88
C LEU A 229 -7.01 15.49 -9.96
N VAL A 230 -7.90 14.58 -9.58
CA VAL A 230 -8.53 13.66 -10.52
C VAL A 230 -9.34 14.41 -11.57
N ASP A 231 -10.12 15.40 -11.16
CA ASP A 231 -11.00 16.17 -12.05
C ASP A 231 -10.20 17.12 -12.95
N LEU A 232 -9.09 17.67 -12.46
CA LEU A 232 -8.11 18.39 -13.28
C LEU A 232 -7.54 17.48 -14.39
N LEU A 233 -7.09 16.28 -14.02
CA LEU A 233 -6.56 15.33 -15.01
C LEU A 233 -7.66 14.89 -15.97
N LYS A 234 -8.88 14.63 -15.49
CA LYS A 234 -10.01 14.34 -16.38
C LYS A 234 -10.22 15.49 -17.35
N LEU A 235 -10.25 16.74 -16.90
CA LEU A 235 -10.52 17.91 -17.75
C LEU A 235 -9.59 17.96 -18.98
N TYR A 236 -8.30 17.69 -18.79
CA TYR A 236 -7.31 17.86 -19.86
C TYR A 236 -6.92 16.58 -20.60
N ILE A 237 -7.11 15.40 -19.99
CA ILE A 237 -6.56 14.14 -20.49
C ILE A 237 -7.64 13.25 -21.13
N ILE A 238 -8.91 13.68 -21.26
CA ILE A 238 -10.08 12.87 -21.74
C ILE A 238 -9.76 12.03 -22.99
N THR A 239 -9.26 10.82 -22.78
CA THR A 239 -8.93 9.88 -23.86
C THR A 239 -9.27 8.44 -23.48
N ASN A 240 -9.10 8.02 -22.21
CA ASN A 240 -9.52 6.69 -21.72
C ASN A 240 -9.32 6.56 -20.19
N THR A 241 -10.18 5.84 -19.46
CA THR A 241 -9.93 5.46 -18.04
C THR A 241 -8.61 4.72 -17.85
N LYS A 242 -8.20 3.86 -18.80
CA LYS A 242 -6.92 3.15 -18.77
C LYS A 242 -5.72 4.09 -18.93
N VAL A 243 -5.86 5.16 -19.71
CA VAL A 243 -4.81 6.16 -19.92
C VAL A 243 -4.65 6.98 -18.63
N LEU A 244 -5.76 7.43 -18.04
CA LEU A 244 -5.77 8.10 -16.74
C LEU A 244 -5.11 7.24 -15.65
N GLU A 245 -5.46 5.95 -15.54
CA GLU A 245 -4.86 5.03 -14.57
C GLU A 245 -3.34 4.88 -14.78
N LYS A 246 -2.86 4.79 -16.04
CA LYS A 246 -1.42 4.75 -16.34
C LYS A 246 -0.71 6.03 -15.94
N ILE A 247 -1.29 7.19 -16.23
CA ILE A 247 -0.72 8.49 -15.91
C ILE A 247 -0.65 8.69 -14.39
N LEU A 248 -1.71 8.34 -13.67
CA LEU A 248 -1.73 8.38 -12.22
C LEU A 248 -0.63 7.47 -11.63
N LYS A 249 -0.43 6.27 -12.17
CA LYS A 249 0.68 5.40 -11.77
C LYS A 249 2.05 6.06 -12.02
N LEU A 250 2.23 6.77 -13.13
CA LEU A 250 3.48 7.51 -13.41
C LEU A 250 3.67 8.67 -12.42
N ILE A 251 2.62 9.45 -12.17
CA ILE A 251 2.60 10.56 -11.22
C ILE A 251 3.02 10.08 -9.83
N ILE A 252 2.35 9.06 -9.32
CA ILE A 252 2.66 8.46 -8.02
C ILE A 252 4.08 7.88 -7.97
N SER A 253 4.55 7.25 -9.05
CA SER A 253 5.91 6.69 -9.12
C SER A 253 6.97 7.77 -9.05
N LYS A 254 6.77 8.89 -9.78
CA LYS A 254 7.69 10.03 -9.79
C LYS A 254 7.82 10.64 -8.40
N ILE A 255 6.71 10.91 -7.71
CA ILE A 255 6.71 11.52 -6.38
C ILE A 255 7.41 10.62 -5.35
N ILE A 256 7.13 9.32 -5.39
CA ILE A 256 7.74 8.36 -4.46
C ILE A 256 9.25 8.24 -4.70
N LEU A 257 9.67 8.28 -5.96
CA LEU A 257 11.09 8.27 -6.31
C LEU A 257 11.80 9.54 -5.82
N ASP A 258 11.21 10.71 -6.05
CA ASP A 258 11.75 11.99 -5.59
C ASP A 258 11.84 12.02 -4.06
N PHE A 259 10.80 11.53 -3.37
CA PHE A 259 10.83 11.38 -1.92
C PHE A 259 11.94 10.40 -1.46
N LYS A 260 12.07 9.25 -2.11
CA LYS A 260 13.08 8.25 -1.75
C LYS A 260 14.48 8.84 -1.85
N ILE A 261 14.81 9.48 -2.96
CA ILE A 261 16.15 10.00 -3.25
C ILE A 261 16.44 11.25 -2.42
N LEU A 262 15.56 12.26 -2.50
CA LEU A 262 15.85 13.59 -1.97
C LEU A 262 15.65 13.71 -0.47
N ILE A 263 14.85 12.82 0.14
CA ILE A 263 14.53 12.89 1.56
C ILE A 263 14.98 11.62 2.27
N TRP A 264 14.52 10.46 1.82
CA TRP A 264 14.71 9.23 2.59
C TRP A 264 16.16 8.72 2.57
N GLU A 265 16.81 8.68 1.41
CA GLU A 265 18.22 8.26 1.30
C GLU A 265 19.14 9.27 1.97
N TYR A 266 18.96 10.57 1.67
CA TYR A 266 19.71 11.65 2.32
C TYR A 266 19.61 11.62 3.86
N ARG A 267 18.43 11.29 4.41
CA ARG A 267 18.24 11.11 5.86
C ARG A 267 19.08 9.98 6.44
N ASN A 268 19.23 8.87 5.71
CA ASN A 268 19.87 7.66 6.22
C ASN A 268 21.38 7.62 5.95
N GLU A 269 21.90 8.57 5.17
CA GLU A 269 23.34 8.77 4.96
C GLU A 269 24.01 9.60 6.08
N LEU A 270 23.22 10.37 6.83
CA LEU A 270 23.64 11.23 7.95
C LEU A 270 23.52 10.54 9.32
#